data_AF-A0A9D9GX93-F1
#
_entry.id   AF-A0A9D9GX93-F1
#
_cell.length_a   1.000
_cell.length_b   1.000
_cell.length_c   1.000
_cell.angle_alpha   90.00
_cell.angle_beta   90.00
_cell.angle_gamma   90.00
#
_symmetry.space_group_name_H-M   'P 1'
#
loop_
_entity.id
_entity.type
_entity.pdbx_description
1 polymer ?
#
loop_
_entity_poly.entity_id
_entity_poly.type
_entity_poly.pdbx_seq_one_letter_code
_entity_poly.pdbx_strand_id
1 'polypeptide(L)'
;MGLSASQARLLTLTARLNNNELRAQKISNAKIRLADSIEFASEEYIKALSDTELSYTTYDEMGNQVSTKLTGAALYTYSPIKNQYGLVNAAGQLLVTELDGNNFEESDTLEEFLDKYGLLAPLDQAEIIEIKNPEYDDAYAAYVKEYQDWKDREPKLEDYTKTEMVPSVNNEIYDAVIHSGGCLSLAIGGASCYMHVLSDLIGPGEVKTSDGHIYTIYDGSCEEHNNTWCWNTAQHGTATFAPITEMLKEGYCSGDVIEGGSETVEAEYGTVTVGGPASDPNMTLWQRAVDLLWEVHEEYRIGSSTGGDAKPESLEKFFYFVEHDLKQAVKEPVTTIDYEAYEDAHQKWVLEEPDEFNVPMFIEKAVRTVTDADKAQWYINLWHRMNGESDYKAGYMNDPEYVASEDGWVTDSKTGQSYAILEDGLMNDPKWIEFALKSGVITMEQAQYTEIGEAGSGLKNVSWTSIIYTSVTEVAEESNEIKKTKAEVKFNRAQQEIEAKDKQFDNDLKRLDTEHNALQTEYESIQNVINKNVERTFKTFS
;
A
#
# COMPACT_ATOMS: atom_id res chain seq x y z
N MET A 1 -15.55 -112.61 -62.28
CA MET A 1 -16.26 -111.66 -61.41
C MET A 1 -17.34 -110.98 -62.23
N GLY A 2 -18.58 -110.88 -61.74
CA GLY A 2 -19.69 -110.27 -62.49
C GLY A 2 -19.47 -108.78 -62.71
N LEU A 3 -19.88 -108.26 -63.88
CA LEU A 3 -19.77 -106.85 -64.27
C LEU A 3 -20.31 -105.89 -63.19
N SER A 4 -21.41 -106.26 -62.54
CA SER A 4 -22.04 -105.51 -61.45
C SER A 4 -21.15 -105.36 -60.21
N ALA A 5 -20.40 -106.40 -59.85
CA ALA A 5 -19.47 -106.34 -58.71
C ALA A 5 -18.27 -105.44 -58.99
N SER A 6 -17.76 -105.44 -60.23
CA SER A 6 -16.69 -104.53 -60.66
C SER A 6 -17.16 -103.07 -60.70
N GLN A 7 -18.38 -102.80 -61.19
CA GLN A 7 -18.97 -101.46 -61.18
C GLN A 7 -19.21 -100.93 -59.76
N ALA A 8 -19.72 -101.76 -58.84
CA ALA A 8 -19.89 -101.39 -57.43
C ALA A 8 -18.55 -101.06 -56.74
N ARG A 9 -17.49 -101.84 -57.05
CA ARG A 9 -16.13 -101.57 -56.55
C ARG A 9 -15.56 -100.27 -57.12
N LEU A 10 -15.76 -100.01 -58.41
CA LEU A 10 -15.34 -98.77 -59.06
C LEU A 10 -15.95 -97.54 -58.38
N LEU A 11 -17.27 -97.55 -58.14
CA LEU A 11 -17.98 -96.49 -57.42
C LEU A 11 -17.44 -96.29 -55.99
N THR A 12 -17.12 -97.39 -55.30
CA THR A 12 -16.52 -97.34 -53.95
C THR A 12 -15.13 -96.72 -53.99
N LEU A 13 -14.31 -97.04 -54.99
CA LEU A 13 -12.98 -96.46 -55.18
C LEU A 13 -13.06 -94.96 -55.52
N THR A 14 -14.00 -94.54 -56.39
CA THR A 14 -14.26 -93.12 -56.66
C THR A 14 -14.63 -92.37 -55.38
N ALA A 15 -15.53 -92.92 -54.56
CA ALA A 15 -15.90 -92.30 -53.29
C ALA A 15 -14.71 -92.18 -52.32
N ARG A 16 -13.82 -93.17 -52.30
CA ARG A 16 -12.60 -93.14 -51.47
C ARG A 16 -11.58 -92.13 -51.99
N LEU A 17 -11.37 -92.02 -53.30
CA LEU A 17 -10.51 -91.01 -53.93
C LEU A 17 -11.01 -89.60 -53.61
N ASN A 18 -12.30 -89.32 -53.83
CA ASN A 18 -12.90 -88.03 -53.49
C ASN A 18 -12.77 -87.69 -51.99
N ASN A 19 -12.92 -88.69 -51.10
CA ASN A 19 -12.73 -88.48 -49.66
C ASN A 19 -11.27 -88.19 -49.33
N ASN A 20 -10.32 -88.87 -49.97
CA ASN A 20 -8.89 -88.63 -49.81
C ASN A 20 -8.52 -87.19 -50.26
N GLU A 21 -8.98 -86.77 -51.44
CA GLU A 21 -8.81 -85.40 -51.94
C GLU A 21 -9.43 -84.36 -50.99
N LEU A 22 -10.64 -84.61 -50.51
CA LEU A 22 -11.30 -83.72 -49.54
C LEU A 22 -10.49 -83.59 -48.24
N ARG A 23 -9.88 -84.70 -47.75
CA ARG A 23 -9.00 -84.66 -46.57
C ARG A 23 -7.73 -83.87 -46.85
N ALA A 24 -7.12 -84.03 -48.02
CA ALA A 24 -5.94 -83.28 -48.41
C ALA A 24 -6.23 -81.77 -48.50
N GLN A 25 -7.36 -81.39 -49.09
CA GLN A 25 -7.82 -79.99 -49.14
C GLN A 25 -8.08 -79.41 -47.73
N LYS A 26 -8.71 -80.18 -46.84
CA LYS A 26 -8.92 -79.77 -45.44
C LYS A 26 -7.61 -79.50 -44.71
N ILE A 27 -6.60 -80.35 -44.91
CA ILE A 27 -5.28 -80.17 -44.32
C ILE A 27 -4.57 -78.96 -44.93
N SER A 28 -4.60 -78.80 -46.26
CA SER A 28 -4.02 -77.63 -46.92
C SER A 28 -4.63 -76.31 -46.41
N ASN A 29 -5.95 -76.25 -46.27
CA ASN A 29 -6.63 -75.09 -45.66
C ASN A 29 -6.26 -74.90 -44.17
N ALA A 30 -5.98 -75.98 -43.44
CA ALA A 30 -5.49 -75.90 -42.07
C ALA A 30 -4.05 -75.36 -42.00
N LYS A 31 -3.18 -75.71 -42.97
CA LYS A 31 -1.84 -75.13 -43.09
C LYS A 31 -1.89 -73.63 -43.36
N ILE A 32 -2.80 -73.16 -44.21
CA ILE A 32 -2.98 -71.71 -44.44
C ILE A 32 -3.36 -70.99 -43.14
N ARG A 33 -4.36 -71.49 -42.40
CA ARG A 33 -4.72 -70.92 -41.08
C ARG A 33 -3.59 -70.95 -40.06
N LEU A 34 -2.71 -71.95 -40.16
CA LEU A 34 -1.54 -72.07 -39.31
C LEU A 34 -0.49 -70.99 -39.66
N ALA A 35 -0.36 -70.65 -40.95
CA ALA A 35 0.45 -69.52 -41.41
C ALA A 35 -0.09 -68.17 -40.91
N ASP A 36 -1.41 -67.96 -40.97
CA ASP A 36 -2.01 -66.74 -40.40
C ASP A 36 -1.74 -66.62 -38.89
N SER A 37 -1.74 -67.76 -38.18
CA SER A 37 -1.45 -67.80 -36.74
C SER A 37 0.00 -67.46 -36.39
N ILE A 38 0.97 -67.78 -37.26
CA ILE A 38 2.37 -67.39 -37.02
C ILE A 38 2.59 -65.91 -37.29
N GLU A 39 1.88 -65.35 -38.27
CA GLU A 39 1.92 -63.92 -38.58
C GLU A 39 1.40 -63.09 -37.40
N PHE A 40 0.23 -63.44 -36.84
CA PHE A 40 -0.31 -62.77 -35.65
C PHE A 40 0.65 -62.81 -34.45
N ALA A 41 1.27 -63.96 -34.17
CA ALA A 41 2.25 -64.08 -33.09
C ALA A 41 3.51 -63.23 -33.36
N SER A 42 3.92 -63.10 -34.63
CA SER A 42 5.04 -62.26 -35.05
C SER A 42 4.72 -60.78 -34.87
N GLU A 43 3.51 -60.33 -35.20
CA GLU A 43 3.09 -58.94 -35.01
C GLU A 43 3.10 -58.53 -33.54
N GLU A 44 2.58 -59.37 -32.63
CA GLU A 44 2.65 -59.11 -31.19
C GLU A 44 4.09 -58.98 -30.71
N TYR A 45 5.00 -59.80 -31.23
CA TYR A 45 6.42 -59.75 -30.90
C TYR A 45 7.11 -58.50 -31.44
N ILE A 46 6.89 -58.14 -32.71
CA ILE A 46 7.43 -56.92 -33.33
C ILE A 46 6.94 -55.68 -32.59
N LYS A 47 5.64 -55.64 -32.22
CA LYS A 47 5.08 -54.55 -31.44
C LYS A 47 5.76 -54.42 -30.07
N ALA A 48 5.99 -55.53 -29.38
CA ALA A 48 6.69 -55.54 -28.09
C ALA A 48 8.18 -55.17 -28.20
N LEU A 49 8.83 -55.47 -29.34
CA LEU A 49 10.20 -55.03 -29.62
C LEU A 49 10.32 -53.53 -29.83
N SER A 50 9.31 -52.92 -30.45
CA SER A 50 9.25 -51.46 -30.66
C SER A 50 8.65 -50.71 -29.46
N ASP A 51 8.15 -51.41 -28.44
CA ASP A 51 7.54 -50.80 -27.27
C ASP A 51 8.63 -50.28 -26.34
N THR A 52 8.65 -48.97 -26.18
CA THR A 52 9.54 -48.25 -25.30
C THR A 52 8.79 -47.76 -24.06
N GLU A 53 9.52 -47.45 -23.00
CA GLU A 53 9.02 -46.71 -21.84
C GLU A 53 10.02 -45.62 -21.47
N LEU A 54 9.53 -44.51 -20.90
CA LEU A 54 10.40 -43.44 -20.41
C LEU A 54 10.90 -43.79 -18.99
N SER A 55 12.21 -43.72 -18.81
CA SER A 55 12.87 -43.81 -17.51
C SER A 55 13.35 -42.43 -17.06
N TYR A 56 13.52 -42.29 -15.75
CA TYR A 56 14.12 -41.13 -15.10
C TYR A 56 15.27 -41.58 -14.22
N THR A 57 16.43 -41.00 -14.46
CA THR A 57 17.67 -41.25 -13.73
C THR A 57 17.86 -40.23 -12.63
N THR A 58 18.10 -40.71 -11.41
CA THR A 58 18.60 -39.91 -10.28
C THR A 58 19.93 -40.45 -9.79
N TYR A 59 20.51 -39.76 -8.81
CA TYR A 59 21.73 -40.20 -8.12
C TYR A 59 21.41 -40.43 -6.65
N ASP A 60 21.91 -41.53 -6.09
CA ASP A 60 21.84 -41.76 -4.64
C ASP A 60 22.88 -40.92 -3.88
N GLU A 61 22.86 -40.97 -2.54
CA GLU A 61 23.82 -40.24 -1.68
C GLU A 61 25.28 -40.65 -1.91
N MET A 62 25.53 -41.81 -2.52
CA MET A 62 26.85 -42.31 -2.87
C MET A 62 27.27 -41.93 -4.31
N GLY A 63 26.42 -41.20 -5.05
CA GLY A 63 26.63 -40.81 -6.43
C GLY A 63 26.39 -41.93 -7.46
N ASN A 64 25.79 -43.04 -7.06
CA ASN A 64 25.43 -44.10 -7.99
C ASN A 64 24.16 -43.72 -8.75
N GLN A 65 24.13 -44.06 -10.04
CA GLN A 65 22.97 -43.85 -10.89
C GLN A 65 21.84 -44.81 -10.52
N VAL A 66 20.65 -44.27 -10.26
CA VAL A 66 19.42 -45.03 -10.01
C VAL A 66 18.42 -44.68 -11.11
N SER A 67 18.09 -45.65 -11.96
CA SER A 67 17.06 -45.48 -12.99
C SER A 67 15.72 -46.04 -12.51
N THR A 68 14.66 -45.25 -12.65
CA THR A 68 13.28 -45.61 -12.32
C THR A 68 12.35 -45.25 -13.47
N LYS A 69 11.08 -45.69 -13.43
CA LYS A 69 10.09 -45.26 -14.43
C LYS A 69 9.80 -43.78 -14.27
N LEU A 70 9.71 -43.06 -15.40
CA LEU A 70 9.33 -41.65 -15.37
C LEU A 70 7.90 -41.52 -14.84
N THR A 71 7.77 -40.95 -13.66
CA THR A 71 6.50 -40.55 -13.04
C THR A 71 6.60 -39.10 -12.64
N GLY A 72 5.47 -38.41 -12.51
CA GLY A 72 5.49 -37.05 -12.00
C GLY A 72 5.99 -37.00 -10.55
N ALA A 73 5.61 -37.95 -9.70
CA ALA A 73 6.15 -38.02 -8.33
C ALA A 73 7.68 -38.16 -8.29
N ALA A 74 8.26 -38.94 -9.22
CA ALA A 74 9.71 -39.04 -9.35
C ALA A 74 10.38 -37.73 -9.77
N LEU A 75 9.66 -36.80 -10.41
CA LEU A 75 10.13 -35.43 -10.73
C LEU A 75 9.97 -34.47 -9.53
N TYR A 76 8.86 -34.53 -8.80
CA TYR A 76 8.53 -33.59 -7.71
C TYR A 76 9.21 -33.90 -6.37
N THR A 77 9.63 -35.14 -6.14
CA THR A 77 10.31 -35.53 -4.88
C THR A 77 11.74 -34.97 -4.82
N TYR A 78 12.05 -34.20 -3.79
CA TYR A 78 13.42 -33.71 -3.55
C TYR A 78 14.43 -34.87 -3.37
N SER A 79 15.62 -34.72 -3.95
CA SER A 79 16.78 -35.59 -3.74
C SER A 79 18.07 -34.76 -3.91
N PRO A 80 19.17 -35.09 -3.20
CA PRO A 80 20.46 -34.44 -3.44
C PRO A 80 20.88 -34.55 -4.91
N ILE A 81 21.54 -33.50 -5.44
CA ILE A 81 22.13 -33.45 -6.80
C ILE A 81 21.08 -33.51 -7.94
N LYS A 82 19.79 -33.54 -7.60
CA LYS A 82 18.72 -33.65 -8.59
C LYS A 82 18.32 -32.29 -9.14
N ASN A 83 18.21 -32.20 -10.47
CA ASN A 83 17.61 -31.06 -11.14
C ASN A 83 16.10 -30.98 -10.85
N GLN A 84 15.60 -29.77 -10.60
CA GLN A 84 14.18 -29.55 -10.34
C GLN A 84 13.41 -29.38 -11.63
N TYR A 85 12.42 -30.24 -11.82
CA TYR A 85 11.55 -30.28 -12.99
C TYR A 85 10.09 -30.12 -12.58
N GLY A 86 9.30 -29.56 -13.48
CA GLY A 86 7.87 -29.32 -13.32
C GLY A 86 7.12 -29.76 -14.56
N LEU A 87 5.90 -30.26 -14.38
CA LEU A 87 4.99 -30.60 -15.46
C LEU A 87 4.01 -29.45 -15.65
N VAL A 88 3.78 -29.02 -16.89
CA VAL A 88 2.94 -27.85 -17.18
C VAL A 88 1.88 -28.21 -18.20
N ASN A 89 0.64 -27.79 -17.94
CA ASN A 89 -0.47 -28.01 -18.88
C ASN A 89 -0.52 -26.93 -19.97
N ALA A 90 -1.41 -27.10 -20.95
CA ALA A 90 -1.58 -26.12 -22.03
C ALA A 90 -2.03 -24.71 -21.58
N ALA A 91 -2.49 -24.55 -20.34
CA ALA A 91 -2.86 -23.26 -19.74
C ALA A 91 -1.69 -22.57 -19.01
N GLY A 92 -0.48 -23.15 -19.01
CA GLY A 92 0.69 -22.62 -18.31
C GLY A 92 0.72 -22.92 -16.81
N GLN A 93 -0.23 -23.74 -16.31
CA GLN A 93 -0.29 -24.09 -14.91
C GLN A 93 0.64 -25.25 -14.58
N LEU A 94 1.37 -25.14 -13.48
CA LEU A 94 2.19 -26.21 -12.93
C LEU A 94 1.30 -27.33 -12.36
N LEU A 95 1.49 -28.55 -12.84
CA LEU A 95 0.77 -29.75 -12.38
C LEU A 95 1.48 -30.35 -11.17
N VAL A 96 0.97 -30.06 -9.98
CA VAL A 96 1.58 -30.48 -8.71
C VAL A 96 0.93 -31.73 -8.14
N THR A 97 1.61 -32.38 -7.20
CA THR A 97 1.05 -33.53 -6.47
C THR A 97 -0.10 -33.09 -5.56
N GLU A 98 -0.93 -34.02 -5.10
CA GLU A 98 -1.98 -33.69 -4.11
C GLU A 98 -1.37 -33.13 -2.83
N LEU A 99 -0.24 -33.67 -2.38
CA LEU A 99 0.48 -33.19 -1.21
C LEU A 99 0.94 -31.73 -1.37
N ASP A 100 1.63 -31.43 -2.46
CA ASP A 100 2.19 -30.09 -2.70
C ASP A 100 1.08 -29.05 -2.90
N GLY A 101 0.02 -29.44 -3.62
CA GLY A 101 -1.18 -28.60 -3.80
C GLY A 101 -1.88 -28.30 -2.47
N ASN A 102 -2.13 -29.33 -1.65
CA ASN A 102 -2.79 -29.15 -0.35
C ASN A 102 -1.92 -28.33 0.62
N ASN A 103 -0.62 -28.60 0.69
CA ASN A 103 0.31 -27.82 1.51
C ASN A 103 0.31 -26.35 1.08
N PHE A 104 0.30 -26.09 -0.23
CA PHE A 104 0.19 -24.73 -0.74
C PHE A 104 -1.13 -24.12 -0.32
N GLU A 105 -2.28 -24.76 -0.58
CA GLU A 105 -3.61 -24.25 -0.22
C GLU A 105 -3.79 -23.95 1.27
N GLU A 106 -3.20 -24.75 2.15
CA GLU A 106 -3.28 -24.62 3.61
C GLU A 106 -2.28 -23.62 4.22
N SER A 107 -1.40 -23.01 3.43
CA SER A 107 -0.36 -22.07 3.92
C SER A 107 -0.59 -20.67 3.38
N ASP A 108 -0.67 -19.64 4.21
CA ASP A 108 -0.80 -18.25 3.76
C ASP A 108 0.57 -17.60 3.50
N THR A 109 1.62 -18.16 4.09
CA THR A 109 3.01 -17.67 3.99
C THR A 109 3.97 -18.77 3.58
N LEU A 110 5.13 -18.39 3.03
CA LEU A 110 6.24 -19.31 2.74
C LEU A 110 6.72 -20.04 4.01
N GLU A 111 6.72 -19.36 5.17
CA GLU A 111 7.10 -19.98 6.45
C GLU A 111 6.19 -21.16 6.80
N GLU A 112 4.87 -20.96 6.73
CA GLU A 112 3.89 -22.04 6.95
C GLU A 112 4.07 -23.19 5.94
N PHE A 113 4.31 -22.86 4.68
CA PHE A 113 4.54 -23.85 3.62
C PHE A 113 5.77 -24.71 3.91
N LEU A 114 6.89 -24.10 4.31
CA LEU A 114 8.12 -24.83 4.66
C LEU A 114 7.95 -25.65 5.95
N ASP A 115 7.15 -25.19 6.90
CA ASP A 115 6.86 -25.94 8.13
C ASP A 115 6.09 -27.24 7.85
N LYS A 116 5.18 -27.24 6.87
CA LYS A 116 4.46 -28.45 6.44
C LYS A 116 5.38 -29.55 5.91
N TYR A 117 6.56 -29.18 5.40
CA TYR A 117 7.62 -30.12 5.00
C TYR A 117 8.61 -30.44 6.13
N GLY A 118 8.42 -29.89 7.33
CA GLY A 118 9.28 -30.07 8.49
C GLY A 118 10.66 -29.44 8.32
N LEU A 119 10.76 -28.34 7.57
CA LEU A 119 12.02 -27.71 7.20
C LEU A 119 12.42 -26.56 8.12
N LEU A 120 11.63 -26.28 9.15
CA LEU A 120 11.89 -25.20 10.11
C LEU A 120 12.26 -25.77 11.48
N ALA A 121 13.30 -25.20 12.08
CA ALA A 121 13.73 -25.52 13.44
C ALA A 121 12.58 -25.28 14.43
N PRO A 122 12.51 -26.02 15.54
CA PRO A 122 11.51 -25.80 16.58
C PRO A 122 11.43 -24.34 17.06
N LEU A 123 10.24 -23.90 17.51
CA LEU A 123 10.00 -22.52 17.98
C LEU A 123 10.90 -22.08 19.14
N ASP A 124 11.35 -23.01 19.98
CA ASP A 124 12.28 -22.74 21.09
C ASP A 124 13.73 -22.50 20.62
N GLN A 125 14.02 -22.74 19.34
CA GLN A 125 15.29 -22.43 18.67
C GLN A 125 15.16 -21.26 17.70
N ALA A 126 14.02 -20.57 17.68
CA ALA A 126 13.83 -19.38 16.86
C ALA A 126 14.81 -18.28 17.29
N GLU A 127 15.43 -17.64 16.30
CA GLU A 127 16.28 -16.49 16.52
C GLU A 127 15.40 -15.25 16.65
N ILE A 128 15.65 -14.43 17.68
CA ILE A 128 14.97 -13.15 17.83
C ILE A 128 15.74 -12.13 16.99
N ILE A 129 15.12 -11.66 15.92
CA ILE A 129 15.67 -10.62 15.07
C ILE A 129 14.86 -9.33 15.25
N GLU A 130 15.52 -8.18 15.16
CA GLU A 130 14.84 -6.89 15.03
C GLU A 130 14.40 -6.72 13.58
N ILE A 131 13.10 -6.49 13.37
CA ILE A 131 12.53 -6.16 12.06
C ILE A 131 11.92 -4.77 12.08
N LYS A 132 11.90 -4.08 10.94
CA LYS A 132 11.19 -2.82 10.77
C LYS A 132 9.71 -3.03 11.08
N ASN A 133 9.15 -2.20 11.95
CA ASN A 133 7.74 -2.28 12.28
C ASN A 133 6.90 -1.86 11.05
N PRO A 134 6.04 -2.75 10.51
CA PRO A 134 5.24 -2.45 9.33
C PRO A 134 4.29 -1.26 9.53
N GLU A 135 3.91 -0.94 10.77
CA GLU A 135 3.04 0.19 11.10
C GLU A 135 3.79 1.52 11.19
N TYR A 136 5.13 1.52 11.25
CA TYR A 136 5.92 2.71 11.54
C TYR A 136 5.78 3.80 10.47
N ASP A 137 5.95 3.45 9.20
CA ASP A 137 5.99 4.44 8.11
C ASP A 137 4.65 5.18 7.98
N ASP A 138 3.54 4.44 8.02
CA ASP A 138 2.19 5.00 7.95
C ASP A 138 1.87 5.86 9.18
N ALA A 139 2.21 5.37 10.38
CA ALA A 139 1.97 6.11 11.62
C ALA A 139 2.84 7.38 11.70
N TYR A 140 4.10 7.32 11.28
CA TYR A 140 5.00 8.47 11.26
C TYR A 140 4.53 9.51 10.24
N ALA A 141 4.10 9.10 9.05
CA ALA A 141 3.54 10.00 8.06
C ALA A 141 2.27 10.70 8.56
N ALA A 142 1.40 9.98 9.28
CA ALA A 142 0.21 10.54 9.90
C ALA A 142 0.57 11.60 10.97
N TYR A 143 1.50 11.27 11.89
CA TYR A 143 1.98 12.20 12.91
C TYR A 143 2.59 13.48 12.31
N VAL A 144 3.47 13.34 11.31
CA VAL A 144 4.12 14.49 10.64
C VAL A 144 3.06 15.43 10.04
N LYS A 145 2.02 14.88 9.44
CA LYS A 145 0.92 15.68 8.89
C LYS A 145 0.16 16.43 9.98
N GLU A 146 -0.23 15.73 11.05
CA GLU A 146 -0.97 16.34 12.17
C GLU A 146 -0.15 17.44 12.86
N TYR A 147 1.15 17.20 13.07
CA TYR A 147 2.07 18.17 13.63
C TYR A 147 2.24 19.40 12.74
N GLN A 148 2.32 19.22 11.41
CA GLN A 148 2.39 20.34 10.48
C GLN A 148 1.09 21.16 10.47
N ASP A 149 -0.07 20.50 10.45
CA ASP A 149 -1.38 21.14 10.53
C ASP A 149 -1.56 21.90 11.87
N TRP A 150 -0.97 21.40 12.96
CA TRP A 150 -0.88 22.13 14.23
C TRP A 150 0.04 23.35 14.13
N LYS A 151 1.26 23.20 13.58
CA LYS A 151 2.20 24.32 13.39
C LYS A 151 1.64 25.44 12.52
N ASP A 152 0.94 25.10 11.43
CA ASP A 152 0.37 26.09 10.52
C ASP A 152 -0.75 26.92 11.17
N ARG A 153 -1.36 26.41 12.26
CA ARG A 153 -2.38 27.09 13.06
C ARG A 153 -1.81 27.93 14.20
N GLU A 154 -0.49 28.04 14.32
CA GLU A 154 0.16 28.86 15.35
C GLU A 154 -0.39 30.30 15.31
N PRO A 155 -1.01 30.79 16.41
CA PRO A 155 -1.52 32.16 16.47
C PRO A 155 -0.42 33.18 16.17
N LYS A 156 -0.72 34.16 15.32
CA LYS A 156 0.23 35.24 14.99
C LYS A 156 -0.12 36.49 15.78
N LEU A 157 0.87 37.09 16.44
CA LEU A 157 0.68 38.27 17.28
C LEU A 157 -0.01 39.44 16.55
N GLU A 158 0.26 39.60 15.26
CA GLU A 158 -0.31 40.64 14.41
C GLU A 158 -1.83 40.52 14.20
N ASP A 159 -2.41 39.34 14.39
CA ASP A 159 -3.85 39.09 14.25
C ASP A 159 -4.64 39.51 15.50
N TYR A 160 -3.96 39.80 16.61
CA TYR A 160 -4.57 40.15 17.91
C TYR A 160 -4.32 41.63 18.20
N THR A 161 -5.22 42.47 17.70
CA THR A 161 -5.20 43.92 17.93
C THR A 161 -6.47 44.40 18.61
N LYS A 162 -6.34 45.44 19.44
CA LYS A 162 -7.45 46.14 20.07
C LYS A 162 -7.35 47.64 19.84
N THR A 163 -8.49 48.33 19.84
CA THR A 163 -8.57 49.78 19.70
C THR A 163 -8.91 50.42 21.03
N GLU A 164 -8.08 51.35 21.49
CA GLU A 164 -8.27 52.09 22.76
C GLU A 164 -8.36 53.59 22.48
N MET A 165 -9.21 54.31 23.22
CA MET A 165 -9.36 55.76 23.11
C MET A 165 -8.44 56.44 24.12
N VAL A 166 -7.41 57.13 23.64
CA VAL A 166 -6.42 57.83 24.49
C VAL A 166 -6.49 59.35 24.27
N PRO A 167 -6.08 60.20 25.23
CA PRO A 167 -6.01 61.64 25.04
C PRO A 167 -5.16 62.00 23.81
N SER A 168 -5.68 62.86 22.94
CA SER A 168 -4.98 63.27 21.72
C SER A 168 -3.80 64.15 22.06
N VAL A 169 -2.67 63.90 21.39
CA VAL A 169 -1.49 64.75 21.45
C VAL A 169 -1.68 66.10 20.75
N ASN A 170 -2.72 66.26 19.91
CA ASN A 170 -3.05 67.49 19.19
C ASN A 170 -4.37 68.06 19.72
N ASN A 171 -4.39 68.47 20.98
CA ASN A 171 -5.58 69.04 21.61
C ASN A 171 -5.59 70.57 21.47
N GLU A 172 -6.31 71.08 20.46
CA GLU A 172 -6.37 72.51 20.14
C GLU A 172 -6.85 73.39 21.31
N ILE A 173 -7.69 72.86 22.21
CA ILE A 173 -8.20 73.59 23.39
C ILE A 173 -7.07 73.81 24.40
N TYR A 174 -6.35 72.74 24.73
CA TYR A 174 -5.21 72.78 25.64
C TYR A 174 -4.07 73.63 25.05
N ASP A 175 -3.77 73.45 23.77
CA ASP A 175 -2.76 74.22 23.05
C ASP A 175 -3.05 75.72 23.06
N ALA A 176 -4.31 76.12 22.88
CA ALA A 176 -4.70 77.53 22.91
C ALA A 176 -4.44 78.18 24.29
N VAL A 177 -4.66 77.44 25.38
CA VAL A 177 -4.45 77.95 26.74
C VAL A 177 -2.97 78.06 27.07
N ILE A 178 -2.18 77.02 26.81
CA ILE A 178 -0.74 77.03 27.15
C ILE A 178 0.05 78.07 26.34
N HIS A 179 -0.47 78.46 25.17
CA HIS A 179 0.10 79.50 24.31
C HIS A 179 -0.58 80.88 24.46
N SER A 180 -1.45 81.07 25.46
CA SER A 180 -2.16 82.35 25.71
C SER A 180 -1.25 83.52 26.11
N GLY A 181 0.06 83.27 26.29
CA GLY A 181 1.08 84.31 26.41
C GLY A 181 1.22 84.89 27.81
N GLY A 182 1.34 86.21 27.91
CA GLY A 182 1.84 86.90 29.11
C GLY A 182 1.03 86.66 30.39
N CYS A 183 -0.29 86.49 30.30
CA CYS A 183 -1.09 86.24 31.50
C CYS A 183 -0.92 84.84 32.08
N LEU A 184 -0.73 83.80 31.25
CA LEU A 184 -0.40 82.47 31.76
C LEU A 184 0.98 82.49 32.41
N SER A 185 1.98 83.11 31.78
CA SER A 185 3.33 83.23 32.36
C SER A 185 3.32 83.93 33.72
N LEU A 186 2.48 84.97 33.88
CA LEU A 186 2.31 85.66 35.15
C LEU A 186 1.56 84.81 36.18
N ALA A 187 0.60 83.98 35.76
CA ALA A 187 -0.10 83.04 36.63
C ALA A 187 0.84 81.98 37.21
N ILE A 188 1.76 81.44 36.41
CA ILE A 188 2.83 80.54 36.87
C ILE A 188 3.69 81.23 37.94
N GLY A 189 3.92 82.54 37.78
CA GLY A 189 4.61 83.38 38.74
C GLY A 189 3.80 83.77 39.98
N GLY A 190 2.56 83.32 40.11
CA GLY A 190 1.70 83.55 41.28
C GLY A 190 0.70 84.70 41.16
N ALA A 191 0.52 85.31 39.97
CA ALA A 191 -0.38 86.45 39.79
C ALA A 191 -1.82 86.05 39.40
N SER A 192 -2.81 86.87 39.73
CA SER A 192 -4.23 86.67 39.38
C SER A 192 -4.57 86.87 37.89
N CYS A 193 -3.57 86.98 37.01
CA CYS A 193 -3.75 87.19 35.56
C CYS A 193 -4.44 86.01 34.87
N TYR A 194 -4.46 84.82 35.49
CA TYR A 194 -5.19 83.65 34.96
C TYR A 194 -6.70 83.92 34.78
N MET A 195 -7.28 84.86 35.52
CA MET A 195 -8.66 85.29 35.34
C MET A 195 -8.92 85.88 33.95
N HIS A 196 -7.92 86.54 33.35
CA HIS A 196 -8.05 87.00 31.96
C HIS A 196 -8.04 85.82 30.99
N VAL A 197 -7.21 84.80 31.22
CA VAL A 197 -7.21 83.56 30.42
C VAL A 197 -8.57 82.86 30.51
N LEU A 198 -9.16 82.77 31.71
CA LEU A 198 -10.52 82.25 31.89
C LEU A 198 -11.57 83.13 31.18
N SER A 199 -11.46 84.46 31.27
CA SER A 199 -12.36 85.38 30.56
C SER A 199 -12.28 85.21 29.04
N ASP A 200 -11.09 85.03 28.49
CA ASP A 200 -10.89 84.77 27.06
C ASP A 200 -11.50 83.43 26.63
N LEU A 201 -11.37 82.37 27.46
CA LEU A 201 -11.99 81.07 27.20
C LEU A 201 -13.52 81.12 27.23
N ILE A 202 -14.09 81.89 28.16
CA ILE A 202 -15.55 82.06 28.30
C ILE A 202 -16.14 82.87 27.14
N GLY A 203 -15.44 83.93 26.72
CA GLY A 203 -15.85 84.85 25.67
C GLY A 203 -16.78 85.98 26.15
N PRO A 204 -16.82 87.13 25.44
CA PRO A 204 -17.65 88.29 25.82
C PRO A 204 -19.16 87.99 25.85
N GLY A 205 -19.85 88.58 26.82
CA GLY A 205 -21.30 88.46 26.98
C GLY A 205 -21.76 88.25 28.42
N GLU A 206 -23.08 88.17 28.60
CA GLU A 206 -23.67 87.79 29.89
C GLU A 206 -23.56 86.28 30.08
N VAL A 207 -23.03 85.87 31.23
CA VAL A 207 -22.86 84.47 31.61
C VAL A 207 -23.52 84.21 32.97
N LYS A 208 -23.87 82.95 33.19
CA LYS A 208 -24.54 82.49 34.40
C LYS A 208 -23.79 81.30 34.98
N THR A 209 -23.41 81.39 36.24
CA THR A 209 -22.79 80.28 36.99
C THR A 209 -23.80 79.19 37.30
N SER A 210 -23.32 77.98 37.62
CA SER A 210 -24.16 76.83 37.97
C SER A 210 -25.01 77.07 39.22
N ASP A 211 -24.54 77.90 40.16
CA ASP A 211 -25.28 78.30 41.37
C ASP A 211 -26.20 79.52 41.17
N GLY A 212 -26.20 80.11 39.97
CA GLY A 212 -27.20 81.06 39.51
C GLY A 212 -26.82 82.54 39.56
N HIS A 213 -25.56 82.87 39.86
CA HIS A 213 -25.02 84.22 39.74
C HIS A 213 -24.87 84.62 38.27
N ILE A 214 -25.11 85.90 37.96
CA ILE A 214 -25.03 86.46 36.61
C ILE A 214 -23.97 87.55 36.61
N TYR A 215 -23.03 87.46 35.68
CA TYR A 215 -22.00 88.49 35.47
C TYR A 215 -21.69 88.62 33.98
N THR A 216 -21.02 89.70 33.60
CA THR A 216 -20.70 90.01 32.21
C THR A 216 -19.20 89.89 31.98
N ILE A 217 -18.81 89.17 30.92
CA ILE A 217 -17.47 89.25 30.35
C ILE A 217 -17.44 90.42 29.37
N TYR A 218 -16.57 91.39 29.63
CA TYR A 218 -16.40 92.57 28.80
C TYR A 218 -15.41 92.31 27.67
N ASP A 219 -15.73 92.82 26.48
CA ASP A 219 -14.79 92.90 25.36
C ASP A 219 -13.96 94.20 25.51
N GLY A 220 -12.77 94.07 26.10
CA GLY A 220 -11.94 95.21 26.49
C GLY A 220 -12.31 95.79 27.85
N SER A 221 -12.50 97.11 27.95
CA SER A 221 -12.66 97.80 29.24
C SER A 221 -13.94 97.42 29.99
N CYS A 222 -13.83 97.13 31.30
CA CYS A 222 -15.00 96.88 32.13
C CYS A 222 -15.65 98.19 32.57
N GLU A 223 -16.98 98.29 32.42
CA GLU A 223 -17.74 99.47 32.83
C GLU A 223 -17.81 99.63 34.35
N GLU A 224 -17.79 98.52 35.09
CA GLU A 224 -17.93 98.49 36.56
C GLU A 224 -16.81 99.22 37.31
N HIS A 225 -15.59 99.18 36.78
CA HIS A 225 -14.41 99.78 37.41
C HIS A 225 -13.75 100.87 36.55
N ASN A 226 -14.32 101.16 35.38
CA ASN A 226 -13.77 102.11 34.40
C ASN A 226 -12.27 101.86 34.13
N ASN A 227 -11.91 100.58 33.95
CA ASN A 227 -10.54 100.12 33.77
C ASN A 227 -10.44 99.18 32.56
N THR A 228 -9.29 99.19 31.89
CA THR A 228 -9.02 98.32 30.73
C THR A 228 -8.80 96.88 31.13
N TRP A 229 -8.24 96.64 32.31
CA TRP A 229 -8.01 95.31 32.86
C TRP A 229 -8.88 95.12 34.10
N CYS A 230 -9.76 94.12 34.08
CA CYS A 230 -10.57 93.67 35.20
C CYS A 230 -10.64 92.14 35.17
N TRP A 231 -11.04 91.51 36.28
CA TRP A 231 -11.12 90.04 36.36
C TRP A 231 -11.97 89.39 35.25
N ASN A 232 -12.99 90.11 34.74
CA ASN A 232 -13.92 89.70 33.70
C ASN A 232 -13.70 90.39 32.35
N THR A 233 -12.47 90.81 32.01
CA THR A 233 -12.16 91.38 30.69
C THR A 233 -11.49 90.35 29.80
N ALA A 234 -12.14 90.00 28.68
CA ALA A 234 -11.55 89.22 27.60
C ALA A 234 -10.84 90.18 26.64
N GLN A 235 -9.51 90.07 26.55
CA GLN A 235 -8.69 91.04 25.80
C GLN A 235 -7.60 90.37 24.96
N HIS A 236 -7.27 89.09 25.18
CA HIS A 236 -6.23 88.40 24.41
C HIS A 236 -6.82 87.79 23.14
N GLY A 237 -7.17 88.64 22.17
CA GLY A 237 -7.60 88.21 20.85
C GLY A 237 -8.89 87.37 20.88
N THR A 238 -10.01 88.00 21.22
CA THR A 238 -11.35 87.39 21.27
C THR A 238 -11.71 86.59 20.01
N ALA A 239 -11.24 87.01 18.84
CA ALA A 239 -11.40 86.27 17.59
C ALA A 239 -10.64 84.93 17.54
N THR A 240 -9.51 84.83 18.25
CA THR A 240 -8.68 83.62 18.35
C THR A 240 -9.29 82.60 19.29
N PHE A 241 -9.89 83.05 20.40
CA PHE A 241 -10.53 82.16 21.38
C PHE A 241 -11.97 81.79 21.03
N ALA A 242 -12.67 82.53 20.16
CA ALA A 242 -14.05 82.21 19.80
C ALA A 242 -14.29 80.76 19.31
N PRO A 243 -13.44 80.16 18.45
CA PRO A 243 -13.57 78.73 18.10
C PRO A 243 -13.34 77.81 19.31
N ILE A 244 -12.37 78.13 20.17
CA ILE A 244 -12.05 77.37 21.38
C ILE A 244 -13.22 77.42 22.37
N THR A 245 -13.85 78.57 22.53
CA THR A 245 -15.06 78.73 23.36
C THR A 245 -16.17 77.78 22.93
N GLU A 246 -16.40 77.59 21.62
CA GLU A 246 -17.39 76.63 21.15
C GLU A 246 -16.97 75.18 21.45
N MET A 247 -15.68 74.84 21.28
CA MET A 247 -15.17 73.51 21.64
C MET A 247 -15.33 73.23 23.15
N LEU A 248 -15.13 74.22 24.01
CA LEU A 248 -15.33 74.09 25.46
C LEU A 248 -16.79 73.84 25.85
N LYS A 249 -17.75 74.30 25.05
CA LYS A 249 -19.19 74.05 25.28
C LYS A 249 -19.59 72.63 24.94
N GLU A 250 -18.85 71.98 24.04
CA GLU A 250 -19.06 70.58 23.65
C GLU A 250 -18.23 69.60 24.50
N GLY A 251 -17.09 70.05 25.02
CA GLY A 251 -16.22 69.27 25.89
C GLY A 251 -16.72 69.19 27.33
N TYR A 252 -16.41 68.08 28.00
CA TYR A 252 -16.77 67.81 29.40
C TYR A 252 -15.50 67.70 30.27
N CYS A 253 -15.64 68.08 31.54
CA CYS A 253 -14.62 67.92 32.56
C CYS A 253 -14.18 66.45 32.73
N SER A 254 -12.95 66.22 33.17
CA SER A 254 -12.38 64.86 33.28
C SER A 254 -12.93 64.09 34.47
N GLY A 255 -13.23 64.78 35.58
CA GLY A 255 -13.58 64.15 36.85
C GLY A 255 -12.40 63.44 37.53
N ASP A 256 -11.18 63.78 37.13
CA ASP A 256 -9.97 63.16 37.64
C ASP A 256 -9.78 63.41 39.14
N VAL A 257 -9.47 62.35 39.87
CA VAL A 257 -9.19 62.44 41.30
C VAL A 257 -7.68 62.46 41.50
N ILE A 258 -7.16 63.58 42.01
CA ILE A 258 -5.75 63.66 42.44
C ILE A 258 -5.60 63.00 43.80
N GLU A 259 -4.84 61.91 43.85
CA GLU A 259 -4.53 61.22 45.10
C GLU A 259 -3.68 62.13 46.01
N GLY A 260 -4.16 62.41 47.22
CA GLY A 260 -3.51 63.34 48.16
C GLY A 260 -3.94 64.80 48.04
N GLY A 261 -4.81 65.15 47.07
CA GLY A 261 -5.48 66.45 46.96
C GLY A 261 -4.74 67.54 46.18
N SER A 262 -3.43 67.37 45.94
CA SER A 262 -2.62 68.24 45.09
C SER A 262 -1.42 67.46 44.54
N GLU A 263 -0.97 67.77 43.34
CA GLU A 263 0.27 67.23 42.75
C GLU A 263 1.07 68.30 41.99
N THR A 264 2.32 67.99 41.67
CA THR A 264 3.20 68.88 40.88
C THR A 264 3.32 68.30 39.47
N VAL A 265 2.97 69.10 38.45
CA VAL A 265 3.01 68.72 37.04
C VAL A 265 4.13 69.48 36.35
N GLU A 266 5.00 68.77 35.65
CA GLU A 266 5.97 69.36 34.72
C GLU A 266 5.33 69.53 33.35
N ALA A 267 4.88 70.75 33.03
CA ALA A 267 4.26 71.09 31.75
C ALA A 267 5.22 71.89 30.85
N GLU A 268 4.91 71.98 29.55
CA GLU A 268 5.74 72.69 28.57
C GLU A 268 5.92 74.19 28.89
N TYR A 269 4.93 74.78 29.56
CA TYR A 269 4.94 76.18 29.96
C TYR A 269 5.59 76.42 31.32
N GLY A 270 5.92 75.38 32.08
CA GLY A 270 6.57 75.45 33.39
C GLY A 270 6.07 74.39 34.38
N THR A 271 6.72 74.31 35.53
CA THR A 271 6.29 73.43 36.64
C THR A 271 5.20 74.12 37.44
N VAL A 272 4.05 73.47 37.59
CA VAL A 272 2.89 74.00 38.31
C VAL A 272 2.36 73.01 39.32
N THR A 273 1.73 73.52 40.38
CA THR A 273 0.95 72.68 41.30
C THR A 273 -0.50 72.68 40.86
N VAL A 274 -1.08 71.50 40.70
CA VAL A 274 -2.50 71.28 40.39
C VAL A 274 -3.20 70.68 41.60
N GLY A 275 -4.46 71.02 41.83
CA GLY A 275 -5.16 70.56 43.02
C GLY A 275 -6.60 71.03 43.12
N GLY A 276 -7.24 70.65 44.22
CA GLY A 276 -8.66 70.91 44.47
C GLY A 276 -9.55 69.69 44.26
N PRO A 277 -10.88 69.84 44.46
CA PRO A 277 -11.81 68.74 44.24
C PRO A 277 -11.90 68.37 42.77
N ALA A 278 -12.14 67.09 42.49
CA ALA A 278 -12.41 66.62 41.14
C ALA A 278 -13.55 67.41 40.50
N SER A 279 -13.39 67.78 39.23
CA SER A 279 -14.43 68.43 38.44
C SER A 279 -15.65 67.49 38.26
N ASP A 280 -16.83 68.04 38.01
CA ASP A 280 -18.01 67.20 37.69
C ASP A 280 -17.89 66.74 36.22
N PRO A 281 -17.76 65.43 35.93
CA PRO A 281 -17.60 64.95 34.56
C PRO A 281 -18.83 65.19 33.67
N ASN A 282 -19.98 65.60 34.23
CA ASN A 282 -21.16 66.01 33.47
C ASN A 282 -21.22 67.51 33.20
N MET A 283 -20.29 68.29 33.75
CA MET A 283 -20.16 69.72 33.52
C MET A 283 -19.33 69.96 32.26
N THR A 284 -19.78 70.90 31.42
CA THR A 284 -18.99 71.30 30.26
C THR A 284 -17.77 72.08 30.70
N LEU A 285 -16.67 71.99 29.94
CA LEU A 285 -15.45 72.74 30.22
C LEU A 285 -15.73 74.25 30.24
N TRP A 286 -16.64 74.72 29.38
CA TRP A 286 -17.08 76.11 29.36
C TRP A 286 -17.78 76.51 30.66
N GLN A 287 -18.73 75.69 31.15
CA GLN A 287 -19.43 75.98 32.40
C GLN A 287 -18.45 75.94 33.59
N ARG A 288 -17.47 75.04 33.56
CA ARG A 288 -16.41 74.98 34.56
C ARG A 288 -15.57 76.26 34.59
N ALA A 289 -15.20 76.80 33.42
CA ALA A 289 -14.48 78.06 33.32
C ALA A 289 -15.30 79.24 33.90
N VAL A 290 -16.60 79.30 33.60
CA VAL A 290 -17.54 80.31 34.14
C VAL A 290 -17.59 80.24 35.67
N ASP A 291 -17.83 79.03 36.21
CA ASP A 291 -17.94 78.84 37.65
C ASP A 291 -16.62 79.14 38.36
N LEU A 292 -15.49 78.69 37.79
CA LEU A 292 -14.17 78.92 38.35
C LEU A 292 -13.82 80.42 38.37
N LEU A 293 -14.10 81.16 37.30
CA LEU A 293 -13.83 82.60 37.25
C LEU A 293 -14.64 83.35 38.32
N TRP A 294 -15.92 83.01 38.47
CA TRP A 294 -16.75 83.57 39.53
C TRP A 294 -16.29 83.13 40.92
N GLU A 295 -15.76 81.94 41.11
CA GLU A 295 -15.25 81.52 42.42
C GLU A 295 -14.10 82.40 42.91
N VAL A 296 -13.23 82.85 41.98
CA VAL A 296 -11.99 83.56 42.32
C VAL A 296 -12.06 85.08 42.20
N HIS A 297 -13.12 85.63 41.61
CA HIS A 297 -13.17 87.05 41.19
C HIS A 297 -12.83 88.07 42.27
N GLU A 298 -13.19 87.82 43.53
CA GLU A 298 -12.92 88.72 44.66
C GLU A 298 -11.42 88.88 44.97
N GLU A 299 -10.56 87.98 44.48
CA GLU A 299 -9.10 88.09 44.64
C GLU A 299 -8.49 89.17 43.75
N TYR A 300 -9.24 89.69 42.78
CA TYR A 300 -8.74 90.68 41.85
C TYR A 300 -8.54 92.05 42.51
N ARG A 301 -7.31 92.55 42.45
CA ARG A 301 -6.98 93.89 42.89
C ARG A 301 -7.33 94.93 41.83
N ILE A 302 -8.42 95.68 42.07
CA ILE A 302 -8.86 96.79 41.21
C ILE A 302 -7.70 97.76 40.94
N GLY A 303 -7.50 98.08 39.65
CA GLY A 303 -6.44 98.96 39.17
C GLY A 303 -5.10 98.29 38.88
N SER A 304 -4.96 96.98 39.16
CA SER A 304 -3.78 96.19 38.82
C SER A 304 -3.93 95.52 37.46
N SER A 305 -3.02 95.76 36.51
CA SER A 305 -3.06 95.08 35.20
C SER A 305 -2.80 93.57 35.29
N THR A 306 -2.30 93.06 36.42
CA THR A 306 -2.03 91.63 36.66
C THR A 306 -3.00 91.00 37.66
N GLY A 307 -3.98 91.77 38.16
CA GLY A 307 -4.92 91.32 39.19
C GLY A 307 -4.35 91.17 40.60
N GLY A 308 -3.03 91.30 40.80
CA GLY A 308 -2.39 91.13 42.12
C GLY A 308 -1.86 89.71 42.35
N ASP A 309 -1.57 89.38 43.61
CA ASP A 309 -1.11 88.04 44.00
C ASP A 309 -2.31 87.09 44.16
N ALA A 310 -2.27 85.94 43.52
CA ALA A 310 -3.30 84.92 43.60
C ALA A 310 -3.10 84.02 44.85
N LYS A 311 -4.19 83.46 45.38
CA LYS A 311 -4.06 82.43 46.42
C LYS A 311 -3.54 81.12 45.80
N PRO A 312 -2.67 80.36 46.51
CA PRO A 312 -2.18 79.07 46.03
C PRO A 312 -3.29 78.09 45.64
N GLU A 313 -4.35 77.97 46.46
CA GLU A 313 -5.49 77.07 46.19
C GLU A 313 -6.25 77.44 44.90
N SER A 314 -6.32 78.73 44.57
CA SER A 314 -6.99 79.23 43.36
C SER A 314 -6.17 78.93 42.10
N LEU A 315 -4.84 79.02 42.20
CA LEU A 315 -3.91 78.59 41.14
C LEU A 315 -3.94 77.08 40.94
N GLU A 316 -3.98 76.31 42.02
CA GLU A 316 -4.09 74.85 41.96
C GLU A 316 -5.34 74.40 41.21
N LYS A 317 -6.49 75.04 41.47
CA LYS A 317 -7.75 74.77 40.75
C LYS A 317 -7.70 75.20 39.29
N PHE A 318 -7.06 76.32 39.00
CA PHE A 318 -6.85 76.77 37.63
C PHE A 318 -5.98 75.79 36.84
N PHE A 319 -4.84 75.36 37.40
CA PHE A 319 -3.98 74.40 36.71
C PHE A 319 -4.55 72.97 36.71
N TYR A 320 -5.42 72.60 37.66
CA TYR A 320 -6.24 71.40 37.54
C TYR A 320 -7.13 71.46 36.29
N PHE A 321 -7.83 72.59 36.10
CA PHE A 321 -8.65 72.80 34.91
C PHE A 321 -7.80 72.69 33.63
N VAL A 322 -6.58 73.24 33.61
CA VAL A 322 -5.69 73.14 32.44
C VAL A 322 -5.17 71.71 32.21
N GLU A 323 -4.55 71.08 33.21
CA GLU A 323 -3.83 69.81 33.03
C GLU A 323 -4.72 68.56 33.07
N HIS A 324 -5.84 68.58 33.78
CA HIS A 324 -6.74 67.44 33.89
C HIS A 324 -7.98 67.59 33.01
N ASP A 325 -8.63 68.75 33.04
CA ASP A 325 -9.88 68.94 32.29
C ASP A 325 -9.58 69.23 30.81
N LEU A 326 -8.83 70.29 30.50
CA LEU A 326 -8.60 70.72 29.12
C LEU A 326 -7.74 69.72 28.34
N LYS A 327 -6.66 69.19 28.93
CA LYS A 327 -5.73 68.27 28.27
C LYS A 327 -6.39 66.97 27.79
N GLN A 328 -7.42 66.51 28.49
CA GLN A 328 -8.13 65.27 28.18
C GLN A 328 -9.41 65.47 27.37
N ALA A 329 -9.72 66.71 26.98
CA ALA A 329 -10.94 67.08 26.29
C ALA A 329 -11.13 66.37 24.94
N VAL A 330 -10.03 66.02 24.25
CA VAL A 330 -10.05 65.35 22.95
C VAL A 330 -9.38 63.97 23.09
N LYS A 331 -10.07 62.90 22.65
CA LYS A 331 -9.56 61.52 22.64
C LYS A 331 -9.55 60.95 21.22
N GLU A 332 -8.51 60.18 20.88
CA GLU A 332 -8.34 59.56 19.56
C GLU A 332 -8.15 58.03 19.67
N PRO A 333 -8.62 57.25 18.66
CA PRO A 333 -8.47 55.81 18.65
C PRO A 333 -7.03 55.40 18.27
N VAL A 334 -6.38 54.63 19.12
CA VAL A 334 -5.08 54.02 18.86
C VAL A 334 -5.24 52.50 18.83
N THR A 335 -4.65 51.86 17.82
CA THR A 335 -4.64 50.39 17.71
C THR A 335 -3.36 49.86 18.35
N THR A 336 -3.52 48.96 19.32
CA THR A 336 -2.42 48.31 20.04
C THR A 336 -2.57 46.78 19.98
N ILE A 337 -1.50 46.06 20.34
CA ILE A 337 -1.53 44.60 20.41
C ILE A 337 -2.32 44.16 21.64
N ASP A 338 -3.21 43.20 21.45
CA ASP A 338 -3.93 42.52 22.53
C ASP A 338 -3.15 41.28 22.99
N TYR A 339 -2.19 41.51 23.88
CA TYR A 339 -1.33 40.45 24.41
C TYR A 339 -2.11 39.38 25.20
N GLU A 340 -3.19 39.76 25.88
CA GLU A 340 -3.99 38.83 26.68
C GLU A 340 -4.75 37.87 25.77
N ALA A 341 -5.40 38.39 24.72
CA ALA A 341 -6.09 37.57 23.73
C ALA A 341 -5.13 36.65 22.96
N TYR A 342 -3.94 37.15 22.61
CA TYR A 342 -2.89 36.34 21.98
C TYR A 342 -2.42 35.20 22.89
N GLU A 343 -2.10 35.52 24.14
CA GLU A 343 -1.59 34.53 25.10
C GLU A 343 -2.62 33.43 25.38
N ASP A 344 -3.90 33.80 25.53
CA ASP A 344 -4.99 32.85 25.67
C ASP A 344 -5.14 31.91 24.46
N ALA A 345 -4.99 32.44 23.24
CA ALA A 345 -5.04 31.65 22.01
C ALA A 345 -3.81 30.76 21.87
N HIS A 346 -2.62 31.27 22.18
CA HIS A 346 -1.37 30.55 22.14
C HIS A 346 -1.36 29.40 23.15
N GLN A 347 -1.83 29.62 24.38
CA GLN A 347 -1.94 28.55 25.39
C GLN A 347 -2.89 27.43 24.95
N LYS A 348 -4.03 27.77 24.33
CA LYS A 348 -4.93 26.75 23.76
C LYS A 348 -4.26 25.96 22.64
N TRP A 349 -3.54 26.65 21.75
CA TRP A 349 -2.78 26.00 20.69
C TRP A 349 -1.71 25.04 21.25
N VAL A 350 -0.96 25.43 22.29
CA VAL A 350 0.01 24.53 22.95
C VAL A 350 -0.67 23.29 23.55
N LEU A 351 -1.87 23.44 24.12
CA LEU A 351 -2.63 22.29 24.67
C LEU A 351 -3.17 21.34 23.58
N GLU A 352 -3.23 21.79 22.33
CA GLU A 352 -3.62 20.99 21.16
C GLU A 352 -2.41 20.36 20.43
N GLU A 353 -1.21 20.44 21.00
CA GLU A 353 -0.02 19.78 20.46
C GLU A 353 -0.26 18.26 20.35
N PRO A 354 -0.04 17.63 19.18
CA PRO A 354 -0.20 16.19 19.02
C PRO A 354 0.71 15.42 19.97
N ASP A 355 0.22 14.28 20.48
CA ASP A 355 1.01 13.39 21.34
C ASP A 355 2.32 12.97 20.65
N GLU A 356 3.38 12.78 21.45
CA GLU A 356 4.67 12.33 20.94
C GLU A 356 4.54 10.98 20.23
N PHE A 357 5.05 10.92 19.00
CA PHE A 357 5.05 9.71 18.19
C PHE A 357 5.78 8.57 18.92
N ASN A 358 5.05 7.47 19.18
CA ASN A 358 5.49 6.40 20.08
C ASN A 358 5.55 5.01 19.44
N VAL A 359 5.35 4.90 18.12
CA VAL A 359 5.48 3.64 17.40
C VAL A 359 6.97 3.36 17.19
N PRO A 360 7.52 2.26 17.74
CA PRO A 360 8.94 1.96 17.60
C PRO A 360 9.26 1.61 16.14
N MET A 361 10.42 2.07 15.65
CA MET A 361 10.90 1.77 14.29
C MET A 361 11.18 0.29 14.08
N PHE A 362 11.62 -0.41 15.13
CA PHE A 362 11.93 -1.82 15.09
C PHE A 362 11.14 -2.57 16.16
N ILE A 363 10.71 -3.78 15.82
CA ILE A 363 10.07 -4.74 16.73
C ILE A 363 10.83 -6.06 16.68
N GLU A 364 10.85 -6.78 17.80
CA GLU A 364 11.43 -8.11 17.89
C GLU A 364 10.47 -9.14 17.26
N LYS A 365 10.96 -9.93 16.31
CA LYS A 365 10.24 -11.08 15.74
C LYS A 365 11.06 -12.35 15.93
N ALA A 366 10.44 -13.38 16.48
CA ALA A 366 11.02 -14.72 16.52
C ALA A 366 10.92 -15.34 15.12
N VAL A 367 12.06 -15.62 14.50
CA VAL A 367 12.17 -16.23 13.18
C VAL A 367 12.81 -17.61 13.31
N ARG A 368 12.11 -18.63 12.85
CA ARG A 368 12.63 -20.01 12.84
C ARG A 368 13.67 -20.14 11.73
N THR A 369 14.75 -20.84 11.99
CA THR A 369 15.77 -21.13 10.96
C THR A 369 15.41 -22.40 10.20
N VAL A 370 15.79 -22.49 8.94
CA VAL A 370 15.67 -23.70 8.13
C VAL A 370 16.69 -24.73 8.60
N THR A 371 16.24 -25.98 8.66
CA THR A 371 17.07 -27.12 9.07
C THR A 371 17.87 -27.74 7.93
N ASP A 372 17.42 -27.57 6.69
CA ASP A 372 18.03 -28.11 5.46
C ASP A 372 17.90 -27.09 4.31
N ALA A 373 18.99 -26.39 4.02
CA ALA A 373 19.01 -25.28 3.07
C ALA A 373 18.70 -25.71 1.63
N ASP A 374 19.26 -26.83 1.17
CA ASP A 374 19.08 -27.32 -0.20
C ASP A 374 17.63 -27.78 -0.42
N LYS A 375 17.08 -28.51 0.56
CA LYS A 375 15.70 -28.97 0.50
C LYS A 375 14.72 -27.82 0.65
N ALA A 376 14.98 -26.85 1.52
CA ALA A 376 14.15 -25.65 1.61
C ALA A 376 14.14 -24.89 0.29
N GLN A 377 15.29 -24.75 -0.38
CA GLN A 377 15.33 -24.07 -1.66
C GLN A 377 14.45 -24.74 -2.72
N TRP A 378 14.43 -26.07 -2.78
CA TRP A 378 13.54 -26.81 -3.67
C TRP A 378 12.07 -26.41 -3.49
N TYR A 379 11.61 -26.33 -2.24
CA TYR A 379 10.22 -25.98 -1.94
C TYR A 379 9.95 -24.47 -2.06
N ILE A 380 10.95 -23.61 -1.81
CA ILE A 380 10.87 -22.17 -2.12
C ILE A 380 10.63 -21.96 -3.63
N ASN A 381 11.41 -22.63 -4.49
CA ASN A 381 11.23 -22.55 -5.94
C ASN A 381 9.83 -23.01 -6.38
N LEU A 382 9.32 -24.06 -5.72
CA LEU A 382 7.99 -24.60 -5.97
C LEU A 382 6.90 -23.58 -5.55
N TRP A 383 6.99 -23.03 -4.34
CA TRP A 383 6.08 -22.00 -3.81
C TRP A 383 5.95 -20.81 -4.76
N HIS A 384 7.09 -20.25 -5.20
CA HIS A 384 7.08 -19.11 -6.12
C HIS A 384 6.44 -19.48 -7.46
N ARG A 385 6.78 -20.62 -8.06
CA ARG A 385 6.19 -21.03 -9.35
C ARG A 385 4.70 -21.30 -9.28
N MET A 386 4.21 -21.79 -8.14
CA MET A 386 2.78 -21.99 -7.88
C MET A 386 2.05 -20.64 -7.71
N ASN A 387 2.70 -19.63 -7.13
CA ASN A 387 2.19 -18.26 -7.05
C ASN A 387 2.24 -17.50 -8.39
N GLY A 388 3.16 -17.83 -9.29
CA GLY A 388 3.27 -17.23 -10.63
C GLY A 388 4.68 -16.74 -10.95
N GLU A 389 4.79 -15.70 -11.79
CA GLU A 389 6.04 -14.95 -11.95
C GLU A 389 6.24 -14.11 -10.69
N SER A 390 7.12 -14.54 -9.78
CA SER A 390 7.47 -13.77 -8.58
C SER A 390 8.48 -12.68 -8.95
N ASP A 391 8.19 -11.43 -8.62
CA ASP A 391 9.11 -10.29 -8.79
C ASP A 391 10.27 -10.33 -7.77
N TYR A 392 10.09 -11.03 -6.64
CA TYR A 392 11.14 -11.33 -5.68
C TYR A 392 11.47 -12.83 -5.69
N LYS A 393 12.74 -13.17 -5.96
CA LYS A 393 13.23 -14.56 -6.05
C LYS A 393 14.49 -14.79 -5.20
N ALA A 394 14.65 -14.01 -4.14
CA ALA A 394 15.73 -14.22 -3.19
C ALA A 394 15.50 -15.56 -2.49
N GLY A 395 16.35 -16.55 -2.77
CA GLY A 395 16.33 -17.80 -2.01
C GLY A 395 16.82 -17.60 -0.58
N TYR A 396 16.78 -18.69 0.18
CA TYR A 396 16.89 -18.66 1.63
C TYR A 396 18.21 -18.04 2.15
N MET A 397 18.09 -16.92 2.88
CA MET A 397 18.96 -16.38 3.94
C MET A 397 20.50 -16.31 3.72
N ASN A 398 21.00 -16.31 2.48
CA ASN A 398 22.45 -16.19 2.21
C ASN A 398 22.83 -15.04 1.26
N ASP A 399 21.90 -14.15 0.90
CA ASP A 399 22.26 -12.94 0.15
C ASP A 399 22.85 -11.89 1.12
N PRO A 400 24.07 -11.37 0.90
CA PRO A 400 24.58 -10.22 1.65
C PRO A 400 23.75 -8.93 1.50
N GLU A 401 22.85 -8.85 0.52
CA GLU A 401 21.83 -7.80 0.37
C GLU A 401 20.51 -8.12 1.11
N TYR A 402 20.30 -9.35 1.59
CA TYR A 402 19.15 -9.68 2.44
C TYR A 402 19.37 -9.08 3.82
N VAL A 403 18.60 -8.04 4.13
CA VAL A 403 18.62 -7.41 5.43
C VAL A 403 17.43 -7.98 6.18
N ALA A 404 17.68 -8.99 7.04
CA ALA A 404 16.63 -9.63 7.83
C ALA A 404 15.74 -8.62 8.59
N SER A 405 16.31 -7.46 8.95
CA SER A 405 15.63 -6.36 9.61
C SER A 405 14.78 -5.45 8.71
N GLU A 406 14.96 -5.50 7.38
CA GLU A 406 14.18 -4.72 6.40
C GLU A 406 13.18 -5.61 5.63
N ASP A 407 13.57 -6.85 5.31
CA ASP A 407 12.83 -7.72 4.39
C ASP A 407 11.92 -8.76 5.11
N GLY A 408 12.21 -9.10 6.37
CA GLY A 408 11.56 -10.21 7.08
C GLY A 408 11.67 -11.55 6.33
N TRP A 409 10.84 -12.55 6.67
CA TRP A 409 10.58 -13.63 5.70
C TRP A 409 9.93 -12.97 4.48
N VAL A 410 10.62 -12.92 3.35
CA VAL A 410 10.06 -12.46 2.07
C VAL A 410 8.83 -13.33 1.78
N THR A 411 7.68 -12.84 2.19
CA THR A 411 6.41 -13.53 2.13
C THR A 411 5.44 -12.57 1.49
N ASP A 412 5.61 -12.38 0.19
CA ASP A 412 4.46 -12.00 -0.61
C ASP A 412 3.41 -13.10 -0.37
N SER A 413 2.34 -12.71 0.34
CA SER A 413 1.17 -13.56 0.57
C SER A 413 0.67 -14.06 -0.78
N LYS A 414 0.06 -15.24 -0.86
CA LYS A 414 -0.39 -15.84 -2.13
C LYS A 414 -1.00 -14.82 -3.10
N THR A 415 -0.26 -14.43 -4.14
CA THR A 415 -0.67 -13.37 -5.08
C THR A 415 -1.28 -13.91 -6.36
N GLY A 416 -1.11 -15.21 -6.64
CA GLY A 416 -1.64 -15.87 -7.84
C GLY A 416 -1.84 -17.38 -7.68
N GLN A 417 -2.55 -17.98 -8.63
CA GLN A 417 -2.81 -19.43 -8.70
C GLN A 417 -2.36 -19.96 -10.08
N SER A 418 -1.07 -20.20 -10.22
CA SER A 418 -0.43 -20.68 -11.46
C SER A 418 -0.15 -22.18 -11.45
N TYR A 419 -0.96 -22.94 -10.71
CA TYR A 419 -0.85 -24.39 -10.57
C TYR A 419 -2.22 -25.09 -10.73
N ALA A 420 -2.19 -26.40 -10.91
CA ALA A 420 -3.35 -27.28 -10.80
C ALA A 420 -2.92 -28.60 -10.15
N ILE A 421 -3.79 -29.19 -9.34
CA ILE A 421 -3.52 -30.50 -8.72
C ILE A 421 -3.77 -31.59 -9.76
N LEU A 422 -2.76 -32.43 -9.99
CA LEU A 422 -2.89 -33.66 -10.75
C LEU A 422 -3.10 -34.81 -9.76
N GLU A 423 -4.22 -35.53 -9.90
CA GLU A 423 -4.56 -36.67 -9.04
C GLU A 423 -3.38 -37.65 -8.94
N ASP A 424 -3.09 -38.11 -7.73
CA ASP A 424 -1.91 -38.94 -7.44
C ASP A 424 -1.88 -40.21 -8.29
N GLY A 425 -3.04 -40.74 -8.68
CA GLY A 425 -3.16 -41.87 -9.60
C GLY A 425 -2.55 -41.61 -10.98
N LEU A 426 -2.77 -40.41 -11.55
CA LEU A 426 -2.20 -40.00 -12.83
C LEU A 426 -0.75 -39.53 -12.66
N MET A 427 -0.46 -38.83 -11.56
CA MET A 427 0.89 -38.37 -11.22
C MET A 427 1.89 -39.53 -11.11
N ASN A 428 1.42 -40.68 -10.62
CA ASN A 428 2.21 -41.90 -10.44
C ASN A 428 2.04 -42.93 -11.57
N ASP A 429 1.26 -42.67 -12.63
CA ASP A 429 1.11 -43.58 -13.76
C ASP A 429 2.15 -43.26 -14.85
N PRO A 430 3.20 -44.10 -15.04
CA PRO A 430 4.23 -43.84 -16.03
C PRO A 430 3.70 -43.80 -17.47
N LYS A 431 2.64 -44.58 -17.76
CA LYS A 431 2.07 -44.64 -19.11
C LYS A 431 1.29 -43.37 -19.42
N TRP A 432 0.61 -42.81 -18.43
CA TRP A 432 -0.11 -41.56 -18.60
C TRP A 432 0.87 -40.41 -18.80
N ILE A 433 1.93 -40.32 -17.98
CA ILE A 433 2.98 -39.30 -18.11
C ILE A 433 3.64 -39.39 -19.48
N GLU A 434 4.04 -40.59 -19.91
CA GLU A 434 4.61 -40.82 -21.24
C GLU A 434 3.66 -40.39 -22.36
N PHE A 435 2.39 -40.81 -22.30
CA PHE A 435 1.39 -40.41 -23.29
C PHE A 435 1.21 -38.89 -23.31
N ALA A 436 1.09 -38.26 -22.14
CA ALA A 436 0.83 -36.83 -22.03
C ALA A 436 2.01 -36.00 -22.58
N LEU A 437 3.25 -36.42 -22.33
CA LEU A 437 4.45 -35.79 -22.89
C LEU A 437 4.55 -36.01 -24.41
N LYS A 438 4.38 -37.25 -24.90
CA LYS A 438 4.47 -37.59 -26.33
C LYS A 438 3.37 -36.93 -27.16
N SER A 439 2.18 -36.72 -26.59
CA SER A 439 1.06 -36.06 -27.25
C SER A 439 1.06 -34.53 -27.10
N GLY A 440 1.95 -33.96 -26.28
CA GLY A 440 2.02 -32.52 -26.00
C GLY A 440 0.86 -32.00 -25.14
N VAL A 441 0.15 -32.88 -24.43
CA VAL A 441 -0.88 -32.50 -23.44
C VAL A 441 -0.23 -31.78 -22.25
N ILE A 442 0.98 -32.21 -21.90
CA ILE A 442 1.83 -31.55 -20.90
C ILE A 442 3.22 -31.31 -21.48
N THR A 443 3.89 -30.27 -20.97
CA THR A 443 5.30 -29.96 -21.25
C THR A 443 6.11 -30.02 -19.95
N MET A 444 7.44 -30.00 -20.07
CA MET A 444 8.32 -29.90 -18.91
C MET A 444 8.88 -28.49 -18.78
N GLU A 445 9.05 -28.04 -17.55
CA GLU A 445 9.88 -26.89 -17.20
C GLU A 445 11.01 -27.35 -16.28
N GLN A 446 12.14 -26.67 -16.34
CA GLN A 446 13.27 -26.87 -15.42
C GLN A 446 13.54 -25.57 -14.67
N ALA A 447 13.75 -25.68 -13.36
CA ALA A 447 14.25 -24.56 -12.57
C ALA A 447 15.73 -24.34 -12.90
N GLN A 448 16.05 -23.16 -13.43
CA GLN A 448 17.39 -22.76 -13.84
C GLN A 448 17.84 -21.53 -13.04
N TYR A 449 19.04 -21.59 -12.50
CA TYR A 449 19.68 -20.49 -11.78
C TYR A 449 20.38 -19.57 -12.79
N THR A 450 20.09 -18.27 -12.80
CA THR A 450 20.58 -17.36 -13.85
C THR A 450 22.03 -16.89 -13.67
N GLU A 451 22.64 -17.06 -12.49
CA GLU A 451 24.03 -16.66 -12.20
C GLU A 451 24.87 -17.86 -11.75
N ILE A 452 25.29 -18.68 -12.72
CA ILE A 452 26.14 -19.84 -12.50
C ILE A 452 27.60 -19.37 -12.49
N GLY A 453 28.13 -18.89 -11.35
CA GLY A 453 29.53 -18.41 -11.37
C GLY A 453 30.23 -18.04 -10.08
N GLU A 454 29.55 -17.57 -9.03
CA GLU A 454 30.21 -17.14 -7.79
C GLU A 454 29.81 -18.03 -6.61
N ALA A 455 30.79 -18.47 -5.82
CA ALA A 455 30.54 -19.20 -4.58
C ALA A 455 29.73 -18.30 -3.63
N GLY A 456 28.50 -18.70 -3.30
CA GLY A 456 27.56 -17.89 -2.50
C GLY A 456 26.56 -17.05 -3.30
N SER A 457 26.60 -17.06 -4.65
CA SER A 457 25.60 -16.39 -5.52
C SER A 457 24.41 -17.27 -5.91
N GLY A 458 24.52 -18.58 -5.67
CA GLY A 458 23.38 -19.49 -5.83
C GLY A 458 22.24 -18.89 -5.01
N LEU A 459 21.05 -18.83 -5.59
CA LEU A 459 19.78 -18.44 -4.98
C LEU A 459 19.18 -17.08 -5.39
N LYS A 460 19.87 -16.18 -6.11
CA LYS A 460 19.29 -14.84 -6.37
C LYS A 460 18.17 -14.80 -7.43
N ASN A 461 18.18 -15.72 -8.40
CA ASN A 461 17.27 -15.65 -9.54
C ASN A 461 17.01 -17.05 -10.15
N VAL A 462 15.93 -17.71 -9.73
CA VAL A 462 15.46 -18.95 -10.37
C VAL A 462 14.44 -18.63 -11.46
N SER A 463 14.69 -19.11 -12.67
CA SER A 463 13.73 -19.03 -13.78
C SER A 463 13.27 -20.44 -14.15
N TRP A 464 11.97 -20.62 -14.30
CA TRP A 464 11.42 -21.87 -14.81
C TRP A 464 11.37 -21.78 -16.33
N THR A 465 12.22 -22.58 -17.00
CA THR A 465 12.38 -22.54 -18.44
C THR A 465 11.71 -23.75 -19.06
N SER A 466 10.85 -23.55 -20.06
CA SER A 466 10.23 -24.63 -20.81
C SER A 466 11.27 -25.43 -21.59
N ILE A 467 11.20 -26.76 -21.47
CA ILE A 467 12.08 -27.70 -22.14
C ILE A 467 11.28 -28.87 -22.71
N ILE A 468 11.81 -29.48 -23.77
CA ILE A 468 11.24 -30.71 -24.32
C ILE A 468 11.78 -31.91 -23.54
N TYR A 469 10.94 -32.91 -23.26
CA TYR A 469 11.37 -34.06 -22.44
C TYR A 469 12.55 -34.82 -23.07
N THR A 470 12.70 -34.79 -24.40
CA THR A 470 13.82 -35.43 -25.12
C THR A 470 15.15 -34.71 -24.96
N SER A 471 15.17 -33.47 -24.46
CA SER A 471 16.42 -32.75 -24.14
C SER A 471 16.82 -32.88 -22.67
N VAL A 472 15.98 -33.51 -21.83
CA VAL A 472 16.28 -33.76 -20.42
C VAL A 472 17.30 -34.90 -20.34
N THR A 473 18.49 -34.60 -19.82
CA THR A 473 19.59 -35.57 -19.73
C THR A 473 19.27 -36.79 -18.87
N GLU A 474 18.40 -36.62 -17.87
CA GLU A 474 17.98 -37.64 -16.92
C GLU A 474 16.81 -38.48 -17.44
N VAL A 475 16.17 -38.08 -18.54
CA VAL A 475 15.06 -38.83 -19.14
C VAL A 475 15.61 -39.64 -20.32
N ALA A 476 15.42 -40.95 -20.27
CA ALA A 476 15.80 -41.83 -21.36
C ALA A 476 14.60 -42.62 -21.86
N GLU A 477 14.59 -42.92 -23.16
CA GLU A 477 13.65 -43.84 -23.75
C GLU A 477 14.29 -45.23 -23.82
N GLU A 478 13.75 -46.18 -23.06
CA GLU A 478 14.30 -47.52 -22.90
C GLU A 478 13.35 -48.57 -23.50
N SER A 479 13.90 -49.68 -23.97
CA SER A 479 13.09 -50.82 -24.44
C SER A 479 12.38 -51.49 -23.27
N ASN A 480 11.11 -51.85 -23.43
CA ASN A 480 10.36 -52.53 -22.39
C ASN A 480 10.77 -54.02 -22.28
N GLU A 481 11.89 -54.29 -21.60
CA GLU A 481 12.49 -55.64 -21.55
C GLU A 481 11.53 -56.70 -20.96
N ILE A 482 10.64 -56.32 -20.05
CA ILE A 482 9.62 -57.24 -19.50
C ILE A 482 8.61 -57.65 -20.57
N LYS A 483 8.04 -56.68 -21.31
CA LYS A 483 7.09 -57.00 -22.40
C LYS A 483 7.78 -57.76 -23.52
N LYS A 484 9.00 -57.36 -23.90
CA LYS A 484 9.82 -58.03 -24.90
C LYS A 484 10.10 -59.48 -24.51
N THR A 485 10.56 -59.74 -23.29
CA THR A 485 10.80 -61.10 -22.78
C THR A 485 9.52 -61.93 -22.80
N LYS A 486 8.39 -61.36 -22.34
CA LYS A 486 7.10 -62.05 -22.33
C LYS A 486 6.61 -62.37 -23.75
N ALA A 487 6.78 -61.45 -24.69
CA ALA A 487 6.42 -61.63 -26.09
C ALA A 487 7.33 -62.66 -26.77
N GLU A 488 8.63 -62.64 -26.50
CA GLU A 488 9.61 -63.61 -26.98
C GLU A 488 9.25 -65.04 -26.53
N VAL A 489 8.94 -65.22 -25.25
CA VAL A 489 8.51 -66.53 -24.72
C VAL A 489 7.24 -67.02 -25.40
N LYS A 490 6.24 -66.13 -25.59
CA LYS A 490 5.00 -66.47 -26.30
C LYS A 490 5.25 -66.85 -27.75
N PHE A 491 6.06 -66.06 -28.46
CA PHE A 491 6.39 -66.28 -29.86
C PHE A 491 7.11 -67.62 -30.04
N ASN A 492 8.17 -67.88 -29.25
CA ASN A 492 8.92 -69.14 -29.30
C ASN A 492 8.03 -70.36 -29.04
N ARG A 493 7.10 -70.24 -28.08
CA ARG A 493 6.12 -71.31 -27.81
C ARG A 493 5.16 -71.51 -28.98
N ALA A 494 4.58 -70.43 -29.51
CA ALA A 494 3.66 -70.50 -30.64
C ALA A 494 4.34 -71.10 -31.87
N GLN A 495 5.59 -70.68 -32.15
CA GLN A 495 6.41 -71.21 -33.22
C GLN A 495 6.63 -72.72 -33.07
N GLN A 496 7.01 -73.21 -31.89
CA GLN A 496 7.19 -74.65 -31.64
C GLN A 496 5.89 -75.45 -31.84
N GLU A 497 4.77 -74.96 -31.31
CA GLU A 497 3.46 -75.61 -31.47
C GLU A 497 3.01 -75.64 -32.94
N ILE A 498 3.29 -74.57 -33.68
CA ILE A 498 2.99 -74.45 -35.12
C ILE A 498 3.88 -75.39 -35.93
N GLU A 499 5.20 -75.38 -35.74
CA GLU A 499 6.14 -76.26 -36.44
C GLU A 499 5.80 -77.74 -36.21
N ALA A 500 5.41 -78.11 -34.99
CA ALA A 500 4.96 -79.47 -34.67
C ALA A 500 3.70 -79.87 -35.45
N LYS A 501 2.71 -78.98 -35.52
CA LYS A 501 1.47 -79.21 -36.30
C LYS A 501 1.73 -79.22 -37.80
N ASP A 502 2.58 -78.35 -38.31
CA ASP A 502 2.93 -78.29 -39.73
C ASP A 502 3.59 -79.61 -40.18
N LYS A 503 4.54 -80.10 -39.37
CA LYS A 503 5.18 -81.41 -39.60
C LYS A 503 4.18 -82.56 -39.55
N GLN A 504 3.18 -82.50 -38.66
CA GLN A 504 2.11 -83.49 -38.62
C GLN A 504 1.26 -83.45 -39.90
N PHE A 505 0.86 -82.26 -40.34
CA PHE A 505 0.12 -82.06 -41.59
C PHE A 505 0.90 -82.53 -42.82
N ASP A 506 2.21 -82.28 -42.89
CA ASP A 506 3.06 -82.79 -43.96
C ASP A 506 3.12 -84.31 -44.01
N ASN A 507 3.22 -84.95 -42.85
CA ASN A 507 3.20 -86.42 -42.77
C ASN A 507 1.83 -86.98 -43.18
N ASP A 508 0.74 -86.33 -42.76
CA ASP A 508 -0.61 -86.74 -43.14
C ASP A 508 -0.87 -86.54 -44.65
N LEU A 509 -0.40 -85.44 -45.24
CA LEU A 509 -0.46 -85.21 -46.70
C LEU A 509 0.33 -86.27 -47.46
N LYS A 510 1.55 -86.60 -47.04
CA LYS A 510 2.35 -87.69 -47.65
C LYS A 510 1.65 -89.04 -47.58
N ARG A 511 0.99 -89.36 -46.45
CA ARG A 511 0.20 -90.58 -46.30
C ARG A 511 -1.02 -90.57 -47.23
N LEU A 512 -1.75 -89.45 -47.29
CA LEU A 512 -2.90 -89.30 -48.18
C LEU A 512 -2.48 -89.44 -49.65
N ASP A 513 -1.36 -88.87 -50.06
CA ASP A 513 -0.81 -89.01 -51.41
C ASP A 513 -0.44 -90.47 -51.73
N THR A 514 0.20 -91.16 -50.79
CA THR A 514 0.49 -92.60 -50.93
C THR A 514 -0.80 -93.42 -51.06
N GLU A 515 -1.82 -93.13 -50.25
CA GLU A 515 -3.14 -93.75 -50.33
C GLU A 515 -3.84 -93.44 -51.66
N HIS A 516 -3.77 -92.19 -52.14
CA HIS A 516 -4.33 -91.76 -53.41
C HIS A 516 -3.71 -92.54 -54.55
N ASN A 517 -2.39 -92.62 -54.63
CA ASN A 517 -1.66 -93.38 -55.65
C ASN A 517 -2.03 -94.88 -55.64
N ALA A 518 -2.18 -95.49 -54.46
CA ALA A 518 -2.62 -96.87 -54.32
C ALA A 518 -4.06 -97.07 -54.80
N LEU A 519 -4.98 -96.18 -54.39
CA LEU A 519 -6.39 -96.22 -54.80
C LEU A 519 -6.56 -95.98 -56.31
N GLN A 520 -5.78 -95.06 -56.88
CA GLN A 520 -5.75 -94.76 -58.30
C GLN A 520 -5.28 -95.97 -59.11
N THR A 521 -4.21 -96.63 -58.67
CA THR A 521 -3.72 -97.87 -59.29
C THR A 521 -4.79 -98.98 -59.25
N GLU A 522 -5.49 -99.13 -58.11
CA GLU A 522 -6.59 -100.09 -57.97
C GLU A 522 -7.76 -99.73 -58.90
N TYR A 523 -8.12 -98.44 -58.97
CA TYR A 523 -9.18 -97.91 -59.81
C TYR A 523 -8.90 -98.22 -61.29
N GLU A 524 -7.71 -97.90 -61.79
CA GLU A 524 -7.29 -98.19 -63.18
C GLU A 524 -7.30 -99.68 -63.49
N SER A 525 -6.86 -100.52 -62.54
CA SER A 525 -6.90 -101.98 -62.68
C SER A 525 -8.34 -102.49 -62.83
N ILE A 526 -9.28 -102.05 -61.98
CA ILE A 526 -10.69 -102.44 -62.05
C ILE A 526 -11.36 -101.89 -63.31
N GLN A 527 -11.08 -100.64 -63.68
CA GLN A 527 -11.57 -100.02 -64.90
C GLN A 527 -11.14 -100.82 -66.14
N ASN A 528 -9.87 -101.23 -66.21
CA ASN A 528 -9.36 -102.08 -67.28
C ASN A 528 -10.07 -103.43 -67.35
N VAL A 529 -10.39 -104.05 -66.20
CA VAL A 529 -11.16 -105.30 -66.15
C VAL A 529 -12.59 -105.10 -66.65
N ILE A 530 -13.24 -103.98 -66.31
CA ILE A 530 -14.58 -103.63 -66.82
C ILE A 530 -14.53 -103.46 -68.33
N ASN A 531 -13.59 -102.66 -68.86
CA ASN A 531 -13.43 -102.43 -70.30
C ASN A 531 -13.25 -103.74 -71.08
N LYS A 532 -12.36 -104.63 -70.60
CA LYS A 532 -12.17 -105.96 -71.22
C LYS A 532 -13.43 -106.83 -71.20
N ASN A 533 -14.22 -106.79 -70.12
CA ASN A 533 -15.48 -107.54 -70.05
C ASN A 533 -16.53 -106.96 -70.99
N VAL A 534 -16.64 -105.63 -71.09
CA VAL A 534 -17.52 -104.95 -72.03
C VAL A 534 -17.14 -105.32 -73.47
N GLU A 535 -15.86 -105.21 -73.84
CA GLU A 535 -15.36 -105.62 -75.16
C GLU A 535 -15.67 -107.08 -75.50
N ARG A 536 -15.44 -107.99 -74.54
CA ARG A 536 -15.74 -109.43 -74.72
C ARG A 536 -17.24 -109.66 -74.91
N THR A 537 -18.08 -108.96 -74.15
CA THR A 537 -19.53 -109.05 -74.26
C THR A 537 -19.98 -108.53 -75.62
N PHE A 538 -19.52 -107.35 -76.05
CA PHE A 538 -19.79 -106.80 -77.38
C PHE A 538 -19.38 -107.75 -78.51
N LYS A 539 -18.17 -108.33 -78.46
CA LYS A 539 -17.69 -109.32 -79.43
C LYS A 539 -18.52 -110.61 -79.48
N THR A 540 -19.25 -110.93 -78.41
CA THR A 540 -20.11 -112.12 -78.35
C THR A 540 -21.49 -111.84 -78.97
N PHE A 541 -21.89 -110.57 -79.08
CA PHE A 541 -23.17 -110.13 -79.65
C PHE A 541 -23.04 -109.47 -81.03
N SER A 542 -21.83 -109.32 -81.56
CA SER A 542 -21.50 -108.96 -82.95
C SER A 542 -21.16 -110.20 -83.76
#